data_AF-A0A919VS92-F1
#
_entry.id   AF-A0A919VS92-F1
#
_cell.length_a   1.000
_cell.length_b   1.000
_cell.length_c   1.000
_cell.angle_alpha   90.00
_cell.angle_beta   90.00
_cell.angle_gamma   90.00
#
_symmetry.space_group_name_H-M   'P 1'
#
loop_
_entity.id
_entity.type
_entity.pdbx_description
1 polymer ?
#
loop_
_entity_poly.entity_id
_entity_poly.type
_entity_poly.pdbx_seq_one_letter_code
_entity_poly.pdbx_strand_id
1 'polypeptide(L)'
;MLDLVLLAGFVVLTVALARGHLLSLDERLADWAGEHRPTPLYVLLRVLNYLGQGGQVLMPVTLLLAGLVAWRRRSVRPLLVFATVFVLTYVTIGPLKIWLDRAAPAFDGPDRLVLFNAHASGIEAMSYPSGHVANALAWYGVIAVLLDALLRSLERPVLPPRAYLALRVLPPAIVFVTTTWLAFHWITDSVAGLLLGLILTRLLARIPWDTVPLPRLPRGVDRPAGLQTRQFLS
;
A
#
# COMPACT_ATOMS: atom_id res chain seq x y z
N MET A 1 -0.27 21.09 -3.80
CA MET A 1 -0.18 20.90 -5.27
C MET A 1 0.08 19.45 -5.65
N LEU A 2 1.08 18.75 -5.10
CA LEU A 2 1.39 17.35 -5.48
C LEU A 2 0.22 16.36 -5.31
N ASP A 3 -0.60 16.43 -4.25
CA ASP A 3 -1.70 15.45 -4.08
C ASP A 3 -2.77 15.62 -5.16
N LEU A 4 -3.01 16.85 -5.61
CA LEU A 4 -3.92 17.11 -6.73
C LEU A 4 -3.36 16.54 -8.03
N VAL A 5 -2.04 16.61 -8.22
CA VAL A 5 -1.38 15.97 -9.37
C VAL A 5 -1.50 14.45 -9.32
N LEU A 6 -1.27 13.84 -8.14
CA LEU A 6 -1.43 12.39 -7.96
C LEU A 6 -2.87 11.95 -8.19
N LEU A 7 -3.84 12.71 -7.65
CA LEU A 7 -5.27 12.43 -7.81
C LEU A 7 -5.70 12.61 -9.27
N ALA A 8 -5.29 13.70 -9.92
CA ALA A 8 -5.56 13.93 -11.33
C ALA A 8 -4.94 12.82 -12.19
N GLY A 9 -3.71 12.41 -11.90
CA GLY A 9 -3.06 11.28 -12.59
C GLY A 9 -3.83 9.98 -12.43
N PHE A 10 -4.33 9.70 -11.23
CA PHE A 10 -5.16 8.51 -10.97
C PHE A 10 -6.45 8.57 -11.79
N VAL A 11 -7.19 9.69 -11.72
CA VAL A 11 -8.45 9.88 -12.47
C VAL A 11 -8.23 9.80 -13.98
N VAL A 12 -7.21 10.46 -14.51
CA VAL A 12 -6.88 10.43 -15.94
C VAL A 12 -6.57 9.01 -16.39
N LEU A 13 -5.78 8.25 -15.61
CA LEU A 13 -5.48 6.86 -15.89
C LEU A 13 -6.74 5.99 -15.88
N THR A 14 -7.60 6.14 -14.86
CA THR A 14 -8.86 5.39 -14.76
C THR A 14 -9.78 5.68 -15.95
N VAL A 15 -9.94 6.95 -16.32
CA VAL A 15 -10.78 7.36 -17.47
C VAL A 15 -10.19 6.86 -18.78
N ALA A 16 -8.87 6.92 -18.95
CA ALA A 16 -8.20 6.40 -20.14
C ALA A 16 -8.46 4.90 -20.31
N LEU A 17 -8.31 4.11 -19.24
CA LEU A 17 -8.62 2.68 -19.23
C LEU A 17 -10.10 2.39 -19.50
N ALA A 18 -11.01 3.15 -18.88
CA ALA A 18 -12.45 3.00 -19.11
C ALA A 18 -12.85 3.26 -20.57
N ARG A 19 -12.04 4.02 -21.32
CA ARG A 19 -12.21 4.31 -22.75
C ARG A 19 -11.41 3.36 -23.66
N GLY A 20 -10.80 2.31 -23.10
CA GLY A 20 -10.06 1.31 -23.86
C GLY A 20 -8.63 1.72 -24.24
N HIS A 21 -8.11 2.83 -23.72
CA HIS A 21 -6.71 3.18 -23.91
C HIS A 21 -5.81 2.32 -23.01
N LEU A 22 -4.55 2.13 -23.41
CA LEU A 22 -3.51 1.40 -22.67
C LEU A 22 -3.76 -0.11 -22.52
N LEU A 23 -4.90 -0.66 -22.94
CA LEU A 23 -5.20 -2.10 -22.83
C LEU A 23 -4.17 -2.96 -23.58
N SER A 24 -3.76 -2.53 -24.78
CA SER A 24 -2.73 -3.24 -25.56
C SER A 24 -1.35 -3.20 -24.90
N LEU A 25 -1.06 -2.19 -24.08
CA LEU A 25 0.18 -2.12 -23.32
C LEU A 25 0.15 -3.13 -22.17
N ASP A 26 -0.96 -3.17 -21.44
CA ASP A 26 -1.19 -4.13 -20.36
C ASP A 26 -1.06 -5.57 -20.86
N GLU A 27 -1.71 -5.89 -21.98
CA GLU A 27 -1.67 -7.21 -22.60
C GLU A 27 -0.25 -7.60 -23.03
N ARG A 28 0.42 -6.77 -23.83
CA ARG A 28 1.78 -7.05 -24.31
C ARG A 28 2.78 -7.28 -23.19
N LEU A 29 2.67 -6.51 -22.10
CA LEU A 29 3.56 -6.68 -20.96
C LEU A 29 3.24 -7.95 -20.17
N ALA A 30 1.96 -8.31 -20.01
CA ALA A 30 1.57 -9.55 -19.37
C ALA A 30 2.04 -10.77 -20.17
N ASP A 31 1.87 -10.75 -21.50
CA ASP A 31 2.31 -11.81 -22.41
C ASP A 31 3.83 -11.97 -22.37
N TRP A 32 4.57 -10.86 -22.51
CA TRP A 32 6.03 -10.87 -22.43
C TRP A 32 6.52 -11.41 -21.08
N ALA A 33 5.89 -11.00 -19.97
CA ALA A 33 6.21 -11.51 -18.64
C ALA A 33 5.82 -12.99 -18.46
N GLY A 34 4.86 -13.50 -19.24
CA GLY A 34 4.51 -14.92 -19.30
C GLY A 34 5.61 -15.73 -19.98
N GLU A 35 6.09 -15.27 -21.13
CA GLU A 35 7.16 -15.92 -21.91
C GLU A 35 8.51 -15.93 -21.19
N HIS A 36 8.79 -14.91 -20.36
CA HIS A 36 10.09 -14.72 -19.69
C HIS A 36 10.10 -15.15 -18.22
N ARG A 37 9.41 -16.25 -17.86
CA ARG A 37 9.20 -16.63 -16.45
C ARG A 37 9.70 -18.04 -16.11
N PRO A 38 11.02 -18.27 -16.04
CA PRO A 38 11.55 -19.56 -15.61
C PRO A 38 11.16 -19.86 -14.15
N THR A 39 10.97 -21.14 -13.82
CA THR A 39 10.45 -21.59 -12.52
C THR A 39 11.19 -21.02 -11.29
N PRO A 40 12.54 -20.94 -11.26
CA PRO A 40 13.24 -20.36 -10.11
C PRO A 40 12.90 -18.88 -9.89
N LEU A 41 12.82 -18.11 -10.98
CA LEU A 41 12.44 -16.70 -10.92
C LEU A 41 10.99 -16.54 -10.45
N TYR A 42 10.07 -17.39 -10.95
CA TYR A 42 8.68 -17.40 -10.51
C TYR A 42 8.55 -17.59 -8.99
N VAL A 43 9.24 -18.58 -8.41
CA VAL A 43 9.20 -18.85 -6.97
C VAL A 43 9.75 -17.66 -6.18
N LEU A 44 10.90 -17.11 -6.59
CA LEU A 44 11.50 -15.96 -5.94
C LEU A 44 10.56 -14.74 -5.95
N LEU A 45 10.00 -14.41 -7.12
CA LEU A 45 9.10 -13.26 -7.26
C LEU A 45 7.84 -13.44 -6.42
N ARG A 46 7.29 -14.67 -6.31
CA ARG A 46 6.15 -14.95 -5.42
C ARG A 46 6.48 -14.70 -3.96
N VAL A 47 7.64 -15.14 -3.49
CA VAL A 47 8.11 -14.86 -2.13
C VAL A 47 8.22 -13.36 -1.91
N LEU A 48 8.85 -12.63 -2.84
CA LEU A 48 9.00 -11.18 -2.74
C LEU A 48 7.66 -10.43 -2.83
N ASN A 49 6.67 -10.95 -3.55
CA ASN A 49 5.34 -10.34 -3.65
C ASN A 49 4.60 -10.32 -2.30
N TYR A 50 4.93 -11.19 -1.34
CA TYR A 50 4.37 -11.13 0.02
C TYR A 50 4.68 -9.83 0.76
N LEU A 51 5.69 -9.08 0.34
CA LEU A 51 5.95 -7.73 0.86
C LEU A 51 4.75 -6.79 0.62
N GLY A 52 3.90 -7.06 -0.37
CA GLY A 52 2.69 -6.28 -0.66
C GLY A 52 1.44 -6.80 0.06
N GLN A 53 1.54 -7.90 0.80
CA GLN A 53 0.38 -8.62 1.27
C GLN A 53 -0.16 -8.01 2.57
N GLY A 54 -1.23 -7.23 2.41
CA GLY A 54 -1.89 -6.46 3.47
C GLY A 54 -2.25 -7.30 4.68
N GLY A 55 -3.23 -8.20 4.54
CA GLY A 55 -3.80 -8.95 5.66
C GLY A 55 -2.85 -9.99 6.28
N GLN A 56 -2.02 -10.66 5.47
CA GLN A 56 -1.20 -11.77 5.95
C GLN A 56 0.15 -11.33 6.52
N VAL A 57 0.70 -10.20 6.07
CA VAL A 57 2.06 -9.76 6.45
C VAL A 57 2.04 -8.36 7.06
N LEU A 58 1.58 -7.37 6.30
CA LEU A 58 1.73 -5.96 6.67
C LEU A 58 0.90 -5.59 7.91
N MET A 59 -0.36 -6.02 7.98
CA MET A 59 -1.24 -5.76 9.11
C MET A 59 -0.74 -6.40 10.41
N PRO A 60 -0.41 -7.71 10.48
CA PRO A 60 0.14 -8.32 11.70
C PRO A 60 1.43 -7.66 12.18
N VAL A 61 2.38 -7.39 11.26
CA VAL A 61 3.66 -6.74 11.61
C VAL A 61 3.42 -5.33 12.17
N THR A 62 2.55 -4.56 11.52
CA THR A 62 2.24 -3.20 11.95
C THR A 62 1.51 -3.19 13.29
N LEU A 63 0.56 -4.11 13.49
CA LEU A 63 -0.17 -4.25 14.75
C LEU A 63 0.77 -4.63 15.91
N LEU A 64 1.71 -5.55 15.67
CA LEU A 64 2.74 -5.92 16.63
C LEU A 64 3.60 -4.71 17.03
N LEU A 65 4.13 -3.97 16.04
CA LEU A 65 4.90 -2.76 16.29
C LEU A 65 4.08 -1.71 17.05
N ALA A 66 2.83 -1.46 16.65
CA ALA A 66 1.94 -0.53 17.31
C ALA A 66 1.69 -0.94 18.77
N GLY A 67 1.42 -2.23 19.03
CA GLY A 67 1.24 -2.76 20.38
C GLY A 67 2.49 -2.64 21.26
N LEU A 68 3.68 -2.94 20.71
CA LEU A 68 4.95 -2.79 21.42
C LEU A 68 5.22 -1.33 21.79
N VAL A 69 5.05 -0.40 20.85
CA VAL A 69 5.20 1.04 21.11
C VAL A 69 4.15 1.51 22.11
N ALA A 70 2.89 1.08 21.97
CA ALA A 70 1.81 1.46 22.86
C ALA A 70 2.07 1.03 24.31
N TRP A 71 2.57 -0.20 24.49
CA TRP A 71 2.95 -0.73 25.80
C TRP A 71 4.12 0.05 26.40
N ARG A 72 5.21 0.23 25.64
CA ARG A 72 6.45 0.87 26.13
C ARG A 72 6.28 2.36 26.43
N ARG A 73 5.53 3.06 25.58
CA ARG A 73 5.29 4.51 25.72
C ARG A 73 4.07 4.82 26.57
N ARG A 74 3.33 3.78 27.02
CA ARG A 74 2.06 3.93 27.74
C ARG A 74 1.15 4.89 26.98
N SER A 75 0.89 4.58 25.71
CA SER A 75 0.17 5.47 24.79
C SER A 75 -0.74 4.67 23.84
N VAL A 76 -1.98 5.10 23.64
CA VAL A 76 -2.90 4.47 22.66
C VAL A 76 -2.65 4.95 21.22
N ARG A 77 -1.88 6.02 21.04
CA ARG A 77 -1.67 6.69 19.75
C ARG A 77 -1.12 5.77 18.66
N PRO A 78 -0.17 4.85 18.92
CA PRO A 78 0.29 3.91 17.90
C PRO A 78 -0.82 3.00 17.35
N LEU A 79 -1.79 2.62 18.19
CA LEU A 79 -2.96 1.84 17.76
C LEU A 79 -3.91 2.68 16.89
N LEU A 80 -4.01 3.99 17.16
CA LEU A 80 -4.74 4.91 16.29
C LEU A 80 -4.08 5.04 14.91
N VAL A 81 -2.75 5.04 14.84
CA VAL A 81 -2.03 5.01 13.56
C VAL A 81 -2.43 3.76 12.77
N PHE A 82 -2.34 2.57 13.41
CA PHE A 82 -2.75 1.31 12.80
C PHE A 82 -4.21 1.34 12.32
N ALA A 83 -5.13 1.73 13.20
CA ALA A 83 -6.56 1.78 12.88
C ALA A 83 -6.84 2.74 11.72
N THR A 84 -6.15 3.89 11.68
CA THR A 84 -6.35 4.89 10.62
C THR A 84 -5.84 4.39 9.28
N VAL A 85 -4.65 3.80 9.20
CA VAL A 85 -4.15 3.23 7.93
C VAL A 85 -5.02 2.05 7.47
N PHE A 86 -5.48 1.21 8.40
CA PHE A 86 -6.42 0.13 8.11
C PHE A 86 -7.71 0.67 7.50
N VAL A 87 -8.38 1.61 8.18
CA VAL A 87 -9.63 2.21 7.71
C VAL A 87 -9.40 2.90 6.37
N LEU A 88 -8.38 3.75 6.24
CA LEU A 88 -8.10 4.46 4.99
C LEU A 88 -7.86 3.51 3.82
N THR A 89 -7.03 2.49 3.99
CA THR A 89 -6.79 1.51 2.91
C THR A 89 -8.05 0.71 2.57
N TYR A 90 -8.83 0.28 3.57
CA TYR A 90 -10.04 -0.50 3.37
C TYR A 90 -11.15 0.29 2.66
N VAL A 91 -11.47 1.50 3.14
CA VAL A 91 -12.57 2.32 2.61
C VAL A 91 -12.24 3.02 1.30
N THR A 92 -10.98 3.00 0.85
CA THR A 92 -10.59 3.56 -0.45
C THR A 92 -10.38 2.46 -1.48
N ILE A 93 -9.47 1.52 -1.22
CA ILE A 93 -9.08 0.50 -2.20
C ILE A 93 -10.22 -0.50 -2.41
N GLY A 94 -10.89 -0.94 -1.33
CA GLY A 94 -11.96 -1.94 -1.40
C GLY A 94 -13.12 -1.51 -2.30
N PRO A 95 -13.76 -0.36 -2.02
CA PRO A 95 -14.85 0.14 -2.87
C PRO A 95 -14.44 0.40 -4.32
N LEU A 96 -13.22 0.91 -4.56
CA LEU A 96 -12.74 1.11 -5.94
C LEU A 96 -12.61 -0.21 -6.70
N LYS A 97 -12.11 -1.27 -6.05
CA LYS A 97 -12.01 -2.60 -6.67
C LYS A 97 -13.38 -3.19 -7.00
N ILE A 98 -14.34 -3.07 -6.08
CA ILE A 98 -15.72 -3.55 -6.27
C ILE A 98 -16.42 -2.76 -7.37
N TRP A 99 -16.21 -1.45 -7.44
CA TRP A 99 -16.94 -0.61 -8.38
C TRP A 99 -16.38 -0.68 -9.80
N LEU A 100 -15.07 -0.92 -9.95
CA LEU A 100 -14.40 -0.91 -11.24
C LEU A 100 -14.31 -2.31 -11.88
N ASP A 101 -14.59 -3.38 -11.14
CA ASP A 101 -14.75 -4.77 -11.61
C ASP A 101 -13.77 -5.17 -12.73
N ARG A 102 -12.48 -4.86 -12.54
CA ARG A 102 -11.45 -5.21 -13.51
C ARG A 102 -10.90 -6.58 -13.20
N ALA A 103 -10.95 -7.47 -14.18
CA ALA A 103 -10.40 -8.80 -14.01
C ALA A 103 -8.87 -8.79 -13.90
N ALA A 104 -8.31 -9.74 -13.16
CA ALA A 104 -6.86 -9.97 -13.12
C ALA A 104 -6.37 -10.60 -14.45
N PRO A 105 -5.08 -10.50 -14.79
CA PRO A 105 -4.55 -11.13 -16.01
C PRO A 105 -4.78 -12.64 -16.09
N ALA A 106 -4.79 -13.32 -14.94
CA ALA A 106 -5.04 -14.76 -14.83
C ALA A 106 -6.52 -15.15 -14.93
N PHE A 107 -7.44 -14.20 -15.13
CA PHE A 107 -8.84 -14.51 -15.36
C PHE A 107 -9.02 -15.19 -16.72
N ASP A 108 -9.68 -16.35 -16.73
CA ASP A 108 -9.90 -17.18 -17.92
C ASP A 108 -11.16 -16.80 -18.71
N GLY A 109 -11.96 -15.84 -18.21
CA GLY A 109 -13.17 -15.36 -18.86
C GLY A 109 -12.94 -14.22 -19.88
N PRO A 110 -14.02 -13.82 -20.58
CA PRO A 110 -13.95 -12.77 -21.59
C PRO A 110 -13.66 -11.38 -21.00
N ASP A 111 -13.22 -10.46 -21.85
CA ASP A 111 -13.06 -9.03 -21.56
C ASP A 111 -12.14 -8.71 -20.36
N ARG A 112 -11.19 -9.60 -20.02
CA ARG A 112 -10.35 -9.46 -18.81
C ARG A 112 -9.59 -8.13 -18.66
N LEU A 113 -9.37 -7.43 -19.77
CA LEU A 113 -8.60 -6.18 -19.82
C LEU A 113 -9.42 -4.96 -19.40
N VAL A 114 -10.74 -4.96 -19.61
CA VAL A 114 -11.57 -3.75 -19.48
C VAL A 114 -11.96 -3.47 -18.03
N LEU A 115 -12.16 -2.19 -17.72
CA LEU A 115 -12.90 -1.81 -16.51
C LEU A 115 -14.38 -2.12 -16.69
N PHE A 116 -15.08 -2.35 -15.58
CA PHE A 116 -16.51 -2.68 -15.54
C PHE A 116 -16.82 -3.98 -16.29
N ASN A 117 -15.99 -5.01 -16.12
CA ASN A 117 -16.20 -6.30 -16.78
C ASN A 117 -17.38 -7.03 -16.14
N ALA A 118 -18.49 -7.13 -16.88
CA ALA A 118 -19.72 -7.78 -16.42
C ALA A 118 -19.59 -9.31 -16.20
N HIS A 119 -18.54 -9.93 -16.73
CA HIS A 119 -18.29 -11.37 -16.63
C HIS A 119 -17.36 -11.73 -15.48
N ALA A 120 -16.57 -10.78 -14.99
CA ALA A 120 -15.70 -10.97 -13.84
C ALA A 120 -16.53 -10.86 -12.55
N SER A 121 -16.28 -11.73 -11.57
CA SER A 121 -16.91 -11.60 -10.26
C SER A 121 -16.00 -12.10 -9.12
N GLY A 122 -16.36 -11.76 -7.89
CA GLY A 122 -15.64 -12.22 -6.70
C GLY A 122 -14.19 -11.73 -6.67
N ILE A 123 -13.27 -12.60 -6.27
CA ILE A 123 -11.84 -12.25 -6.11
C ILE A 123 -11.20 -11.93 -7.47
N GLU A 124 -11.70 -12.52 -8.55
CA GLU A 124 -11.11 -12.38 -9.89
C GLU A 124 -11.42 -11.02 -10.53
N ALA A 125 -12.50 -10.34 -10.12
CA ALA A 125 -12.89 -8.98 -10.56
C ALA A 125 -12.18 -7.85 -9.81
N MET A 126 -11.27 -8.17 -8.89
CA MET A 126 -10.73 -7.21 -7.92
C MET A 126 -9.32 -6.77 -8.29
N SER A 127 -8.99 -6.62 -9.58
CA SER A 127 -7.63 -6.27 -10.00
C SER A 127 -7.32 -4.78 -9.80
N TYR A 128 -8.14 -3.89 -10.36
CA TYR A 128 -7.85 -2.45 -10.39
C TYR A 128 -8.48 -1.70 -9.20
N PRO A 129 -7.75 -0.78 -8.53
CA PRO A 129 -6.29 -0.59 -8.60
C PRO A 129 -5.54 -1.67 -7.81
N SER A 130 -4.23 -1.82 -8.05
CA SER A 130 -3.41 -2.81 -7.34
C SER A 130 -3.37 -2.54 -5.83
N GLY A 131 -3.98 -3.45 -5.07
CA GLY A 131 -4.00 -3.39 -3.62
C GLY A 131 -2.63 -3.70 -3.02
N HIS A 132 -1.85 -4.57 -3.65
CA HIS A 132 -0.50 -4.92 -3.20
C HIS A 132 0.43 -3.70 -3.18
N VAL A 133 0.45 -2.94 -4.29
CA VAL A 133 1.28 -1.74 -4.40
C VAL A 133 0.82 -0.66 -3.43
N ALA A 134 -0.49 -0.35 -3.42
CA ALA A 134 -1.04 0.68 -2.55
C ALA A 134 -0.82 0.35 -1.06
N ASN A 135 -1.01 -0.92 -0.67
CA ASN A 135 -0.72 -1.39 0.68
C ASN A 135 0.77 -1.26 1.02
N ALA A 136 1.67 -1.68 0.14
CA ALA A 136 3.10 -1.56 0.39
C ALA A 136 3.48 -0.11 0.71
N LEU A 137 3.00 0.88 -0.07
CA LEU A 137 3.26 2.29 0.20
C LEU A 137 2.73 2.78 1.55
N ALA A 138 1.47 2.47 1.85
CA ALA A 138 0.80 2.95 3.06
C ALA A 138 1.39 2.31 4.33
N TRP A 139 1.47 0.97 4.32
CA TRP A 139 1.89 0.21 5.49
C TRP A 139 3.39 0.31 5.76
N TYR A 140 4.29 0.28 4.76
CA TYR A 140 5.72 0.51 5.04
C TYR A 140 6.00 1.94 5.50
N GLY A 141 5.19 2.91 5.08
CA GLY A 141 5.22 4.28 5.63
C GLY A 141 4.94 4.28 7.13
N VAL A 142 3.89 3.58 7.57
CA VAL A 142 3.53 3.45 8.99
C VAL A 142 4.55 2.61 9.76
N ILE A 143 5.00 1.48 9.21
CA ILE A 143 6.03 0.62 9.81
C ILE A 143 7.29 1.43 10.08
N ALA A 144 7.73 2.28 9.16
CA ALA A 144 8.91 3.12 9.36
C ALA A 144 8.75 4.09 10.55
N VAL A 145 7.58 4.72 10.70
CA VAL A 145 7.27 5.62 11.83
C VAL A 145 7.23 4.85 13.15
N LEU A 146 6.54 3.70 13.18
CA LEU A 146 6.43 2.88 14.38
C LEU A 146 7.77 2.26 14.80
N LEU A 147 8.59 1.85 13.83
CA LEU A 147 9.92 1.31 14.10
C LEU A 147 10.84 2.37 14.71
N ASP A 148 10.84 3.59 14.18
CA ASP A 148 11.56 4.71 14.79
C ASP A 148 11.06 5.01 16.22
N ALA A 149 9.75 5.02 16.45
CA ALA A 149 9.17 5.22 17.78
C ALA A 149 9.57 4.10 18.76
N LEU A 150 9.61 2.85 18.28
CA LEU A 150 10.07 1.70 19.05
C LEU A 150 11.55 1.82 19.42
N LEU A 151 12.41 2.19 18.48
CA LEU A 151 13.84 2.42 18.72
C LEU A 151 14.07 3.51 19.77
N ARG A 152 13.34 4.63 19.69
CA ARG A 152 13.38 5.68 20.72
C ARG A 152 12.91 5.18 22.08
N SER A 153 11.87 4.34 22.12
CA SER A 153 11.37 3.73 23.37
C SER A 153 12.37 2.77 24.01
N LEU A 154 13.33 2.28 23.23
CA LEU A 154 14.40 1.36 23.62
C LEU A 154 15.73 2.10 23.88
N GLU A 155 15.73 3.44 23.85
CA GLU A 155 16.95 4.26 23.96
C GLU A 155 18.01 3.88 22.92
N ARG A 156 17.57 3.40 21.75
CA ARG A 156 18.43 3.05 20.61
C ARG A 156 18.43 4.18 19.57
N PRO A 157 19.52 4.31 18.80
CA PRO A 157 19.53 5.19 17.64
C PRO A 157 18.37 4.85 16.70
N VAL A 158 17.66 5.88 16.23
CA VAL A 158 16.64 5.74 15.20
C VAL A 158 17.26 5.31 13.87
N LEU A 159 16.45 4.90 12.91
CA LEU A 159 16.97 4.46 11.61
C LEU A 159 17.82 5.58 10.96
N PRO A 160 18.99 5.28 10.39
CA PRO A 160 19.68 6.24 9.54
C PRO A 160 18.78 6.70 8.39
N PRO A 161 18.89 7.95 7.88
CA PRO A 161 18.03 8.46 6.82
C PRO A 161 17.95 7.54 5.59
N ARG A 162 19.08 6.93 5.19
CA ARG A 162 19.14 5.96 4.08
C ARG A 162 18.35 4.69 4.35
N ALA A 163 18.43 4.14 5.57
CA ALA A 163 17.68 2.94 5.94
C ALA A 163 16.17 3.22 6.03
N TYR A 164 15.80 4.37 6.58
CA TYR A 164 14.42 4.82 6.63
C TYR A 164 13.83 5.00 5.21
N LEU A 165 14.61 5.58 4.29
CA LEU A 165 14.25 5.70 2.88
C LEU A 165 14.13 4.33 2.20
N ALA A 166 15.12 3.45 2.39
CA ALA A 166 15.13 2.12 1.82
C ALA A 166 13.89 1.31 2.25
N LEU A 167 13.53 1.35 3.53
CA LEU A 167 12.34 0.68 4.06
C LEU A 167 11.04 1.17 3.41
N ARG A 168 10.96 2.46 3.04
CA ARG A 168 9.77 3.06 2.44
C ARG A 168 9.68 2.91 0.93
N VAL A 169 10.81 2.69 0.24
CA VAL A 169 10.88 2.69 -1.22
C VAL A 169 11.12 1.30 -1.80
N LEU A 170 12.03 0.51 -1.22
CA LEU A 170 12.40 -0.79 -1.78
C LEU A 170 11.23 -1.78 -1.77
N PRO A 171 10.48 -1.98 -0.66
CA PRO A 171 9.39 -2.96 -0.70
C PRO A 171 8.28 -2.59 -1.69
N PRO A 172 7.76 -1.35 -1.76
CA PRO A 172 6.80 -0.99 -2.80
C PRO A 172 7.33 -1.13 -4.23
N ALA A 173 8.60 -0.79 -4.48
CA ALA A 173 9.21 -0.95 -5.79
C ALA A 173 9.34 -2.43 -6.18
N ILE A 174 9.77 -3.28 -5.24
CA ILE A 174 9.83 -4.74 -5.42
C ILE A 174 8.43 -5.28 -5.72
N VAL A 175 7.43 -4.88 -4.93
CA VAL A 175 6.03 -5.32 -5.10
C VAL A 175 5.45 -4.87 -6.44
N PHE A 176 5.73 -3.64 -6.88
CA PHE A 176 5.30 -3.14 -8.18
C PHE A 176 5.81 -4.03 -9.32
N VAL A 177 7.09 -4.40 -9.27
CA VAL A 177 7.71 -5.29 -10.27
C VAL A 177 7.15 -6.70 -10.15
N THR A 178 7.14 -7.29 -8.95
CA THR A 178 6.75 -8.69 -8.76
C THR A 178 5.29 -8.93 -9.10
N THR A 179 4.38 -8.05 -8.66
CA THR A 179 2.94 -8.23 -8.90
C THR A 179 2.57 -8.13 -10.38
N THR A 180 3.27 -7.26 -11.11
CA THR A 180 3.09 -7.10 -12.56
C THR A 180 3.73 -8.26 -13.32
N TRP A 181 4.97 -8.63 -12.98
CA TRP A 181 5.68 -9.72 -13.66
C TRP A 181 5.02 -11.09 -13.44
N LEU A 182 4.44 -11.31 -12.25
CA LEU A 182 3.68 -12.52 -11.95
C LEU A 182 2.31 -12.56 -12.64
N ALA A 183 1.92 -11.50 -13.34
CA ALA A 183 0.60 -11.33 -13.94
C ALA A 183 -0.54 -11.44 -12.90
N PHE A 184 -0.28 -10.99 -11.66
CA PHE A 184 -1.34 -10.82 -10.66
C PHE A 184 -2.11 -9.51 -10.87
N HIS A 185 -1.46 -8.53 -11.47
CA HIS A 185 -2.03 -7.23 -11.81
C HIS A 185 -1.49 -6.76 -13.16
N TRP A 186 -2.32 -6.00 -13.88
CA TRP A 186 -1.87 -5.26 -15.06
C TRP A 186 -0.89 -4.15 -14.66
N ILE A 187 -0.01 -3.71 -15.56
CA ILE A 187 0.94 -2.62 -15.22
C ILE A 187 0.19 -1.35 -14.82
N THR A 188 -0.93 -1.06 -15.49
CA THR A 188 -1.75 0.11 -15.18
C THR A 188 -2.46 -0.01 -13.83
N ASP A 189 -2.84 -1.22 -13.38
CA ASP A 189 -3.33 -1.45 -12.01
C ASP A 189 -2.26 -1.07 -10.99
N SER A 190 -1.01 -1.48 -11.24
CA SER A 190 0.15 -1.20 -10.38
C SER A 190 0.47 0.30 -10.34
N VAL A 191 0.39 1.00 -11.49
CA VAL A 191 0.56 2.47 -11.54
C VAL A 191 -0.57 3.18 -10.79
N ALA A 192 -1.82 2.75 -10.96
CA ALA A 192 -2.94 3.29 -10.20
C ALA A 192 -2.78 3.04 -8.69
N GLY A 193 -2.33 1.85 -8.30
CA GLY A 193 -1.99 1.50 -6.92
C GLY A 193 -0.85 2.35 -6.35
N LEU A 194 0.17 2.67 -7.15
CA LEU A 194 1.25 3.58 -6.78
C LEU A 194 0.73 5.00 -6.50
N LEU A 195 -0.08 5.55 -7.41
CA LEU A 195 -0.65 6.90 -7.27
C LEU A 195 -1.55 6.98 -6.02
N LEU A 196 -2.47 6.02 -5.86
CA LEU A 196 -3.37 5.97 -4.71
C LEU A 196 -2.59 5.74 -3.41
N GLY A 197 -1.64 4.80 -3.39
CA GLY A 197 -0.77 4.55 -2.24
C GLY A 197 0.01 5.78 -1.80
N LEU A 198 0.58 6.54 -2.74
CA LEU A 198 1.26 7.81 -2.45
C LEU A 198 0.32 8.85 -1.83
N ILE A 199 -0.91 8.98 -2.34
CA ILE A 199 -1.93 9.87 -1.75
C ILE A 199 -2.19 9.46 -0.29
N LEU A 200 -2.49 8.19 -0.05
CA LEU A 200 -2.79 7.67 1.29
C LEU A 200 -1.62 7.87 2.26
N THR A 201 -0.40 7.53 1.85
CA THR A 201 0.80 7.72 2.66
C THR A 201 1.03 9.20 3.00
N ARG A 202 0.75 10.11 2.06
CA ARG A 202 0.89 11.56 2.28
C ARG A 202 -0.19 12.13 3.19
N LEU A 203 -1.42 11.62 3.12
CA LEU A 203 -2.48 11.96 4.06
C LEU A 203 -2.11 11.52 5.48
N LEU A 204 -1.64 10.28 5.64
CA LEU A 204 -1.18 9.75 6.93
C LEU A 204 -0.02 10.56 7.52
N ALA A 205 0.92 11.00 6.67
CA ALA A 205 2.08 11.80 7.10
C ALA A 205 1.73 13.21 7.61
N ARG A 206 0.53 13.71 7.32
CA ARG A 206 0.06 15.04 7.79
C ARG A 206 -0.62 14.99 9.14
N ILE A 207 -1.02 13.80 9.59
CA ILE A 207 -1.72 13.66 10.86
C ILE A 207 -0.70 13.88 11.98
N PRO A 208 -0.92 14.86 12.88
CA PRO A 208 0.01 15.15 13.96
C PRO A 208 -0.24 14.17 15.12
N TRP A 209 0.14 12.89 14.93
CA TRP A 209 -0.24 11.77 15.78
C TRP A 209 -0.04 12.00 17.29
N ASP A 210 1.07 12.63 17.67
CA ASP A 210 1.41 12.91 19.07
C ASP A 210 0.53 14.00 19.71
N THR A 211 -0.11 14.86 18.91
CA THR A 211 -0.95 15.96 19.38
C THR A 211 -2.41 15.82 18.98
N VAL A 212 -2.81 14.70 18.36
CA VAL A 212 -4.23 14.40 18.12
C VAL A 212 -4.99 14.50 19.45
N PRO A 213 -6.03 15.34 19.56
CA PRO A 213 -6.79 15.48 20.81
C PRO A 213 -7.38 14.14 21.23
N LEU A 214 -7.12 13.74 22.47
CA LEU A 214 -7.72 12.55 23.09
C LEU A 214 -8.40 12.98 24.40
N PRO A 215 -9.52 12.35 24.78
CA PRO A 215 -10.05 12.51 26.14
C PRO A 215 -8.99 12.03 27.14
N ARG A 216 -9.07 12.49 28.39
CA ARG A 216 -8.19 11.97 29.45
C ARG A 216 -8.51 10.49 29.64
N LEU A 217 -7.55 9.64 29.30
CA LEU A 217 -7.70 8.19 29.40
C LEU A 217 -7.15 7.67 30.73
N PRO A 218 -7.76 6.62 31.31
CA PRO A 218 -7.26 6.00 32.53
C PRO A 218 -5.78 5.59 32.40
N ARG A 219 -5.03 5.65 33.51
CA ARG A 219 -3.61 5.25 33.58
C ARG A 219 -2.66 6.11 32.72
N GLY A 220 -3.12 7.26 32.22
CA GLY A 220 -2.31 8.23 31.48
C GLY A 220 -1.86 7.72 30.12
N VAL A 221 -2.71 6.96 29.42
CA VAL A 221 -2.40 6.36 28.11
C VAL A 221 -2.63 7.29 26.92
N ASP A 222 -2.87 8.57 27.18
CA ASP A 222 -3.09 9.66 26.23
C ASP A 222 -1.77 10.39 25.83
N ARG A 223 -0.64 9.98 26.42
CA ARG A 223 0.69 10.58 26.24
C ARG A 223 1.23 10.48 24.81
N PRO A 224 2.12 11.40 24.39
CA PRO A 224 2.88 11.26 23.14
C PRO A 224 3.71 9.98 23.07
N ALA A 225 3.80 9.39 21.87
CA ALA A 225 4.54 8.16 21.61
C ALA A 225 5.78 8.35 20.72
N GLY A 226 6.05 9.57 20.24
CA GLY A 226 7.20 9.87 19.38
C GLY A 226 6.95 9.47 17.93
N LEU A 227 5.71 9.62 17.46
CA LEU A 227 5.19 9.19 16.17
C LEU A 227 5.46 10.21 15.04
N GLN A 228 6.59 10.90 15.14
CA GLN A 228 6.98 11.95 14.20
C GLN A 228 7.33 11.33 12.85
N THR A 229 6.60 11.73 11.81
CA THR A 229 6.98 11.40 10.44
C THR A 229 8.16 12.28 10.02
N ARG A 230 9.23 11.67 9.52
CA ARG A 230 10.33 12.44 8.91
C ARG A 230 9.79 13.09 7.64
N GLN A 231 9.90 14.41 7.52
CA GLN A 231 9.50 15.11 6.30
C GLN A 231 10.31 14.54 5.13
N PHE A 232 9.61 14.18 4.05
CA PHE A 232 10.20 13.45 2.91
C PHE A 232 10.31 14.28 1.64
N LEU A 233 9.62 15.41 1.58
CA LEU A 233 9.44 16.22 0.37
C LEU A 233 9.10 17.66 0.79
N SER A 234 10.09 18.36 1.37
CA SER A 234 10.15 19.83 1.27
C SER A 234 10.85 20.18 -0.03
#